data_AF-A0A7J5A1N2-F1
#
_entry.id   AF-A0A7J5A1N2-F1
#
_cell.length_a   1.000
_cell.length_b   1.000
_cell.length_c   1.000
_cell.angle_alpha   90.00
_cell.angle_beta   90.00
_cell.angle_gamma   90.00
#
_symmetry.space_group_name_H-M   'P 1'
#
loop_
_entity.id
_entity.type
_entity.pdbx_description
1 polymer ?
#
loop_
_entity_poly.entity_id
_entity_poly.type
_entity_poly.pdbx_seq_one_letter_code
_entity_poly.pdbx_strand_id
1 'polypeptide(L)'
;MGTGVSPGSRRPRRLRGPSSAPPPATTGSPWRTAGPTAGTCCGTTDDVGFLKDLTAHLVRTWRADPDRVYLIGISNGGDMSFRAAVEGERLFAAIGVVSGGYSGPRTAPETYVPRRPVSVITFIGGQDRYADVFTEGVRTWQRRLRCTPATGAPPAGAPRVTRTGPVRGAAASGCCRGCSA
;
A
#
# COMPACT_ATOMS: atom_id res chain seq x y z
N MET A 1 -57.80 -36.85 2.16
CA MET A 1 -57.19 -36.85 0.81
C MET A 1 -57.42 -35.44 0.28
N GLY A 2 -56.47 -34.51 0.11
CA GLY A 2 -55.12 -34.60 -0.47
C GLY A 2 -55.25 -34.58 -2.01
N THR A 3 -54.70 -33.67 -2.82
CA THR A 3 -53.67 -32.59 -2.67
C THR A 3 -54.10 -31.34 -3.49
N GLY A 4 -53.41 -30.18 -3.52
CA GLY A 4 -52.28 -29.68 -2.73
C GLY A 4 -51.14 -29.01 -3.54
N VAL A 5 -51.34 -27.81 -4.13
CA VAL A 5 -50.29 -27.04 -4.85
C VAL A 5 -50.30 -25.55 -4.46
N SER A 6 -49.24 -25.07 -3.80
CA SER A 6 -48.94 -23.63 -3.62
C SER A 6 -47.79 -23.20 -4.54
N PRO A 7 -47.76 -21.96 -5.08
CA PRO A 7 -46.66 -21.48 -5.91
C PRO A 7 -45.40 -21.28 -5.05
N GLY A 8 -44.34 -22.03 -5.34
CA GLY A 8 -43.08 -21.95 -4.59
C GLY A 8 -42.37 -20.61 -4.79
N SER A 9 -42.10 -19.89 -3.70
CA SER A 9 -41.28 -18.68 -3.72
C SER A 9 -39.82 -19.02 -4.05
N ARG A 10 -39.37 -18.60 -5.24
CA ARG A 10 -37.97 -18.76 -5.66
C ARG A 10 -37.09 -17.83 -4.83
N ARG A 11 -36.50 -18.35 -3.75
CA ARG A 11 -35.45 -17.65 -3.00
C ARG A 11 -34.28 -17.32 -3.96
N PRO A 12 -33.70 -16.11 -3.90
CA PRO A 12 -32.55 -15.78 -4.73
C PRO A 12 -31.38 -16.72 -4.40
N ARG A 13 -30.78 -17.28 -5.45
CA ARG A 13 -29.66 -18.22 -5.35
C ARG A 13 -28.45 -17.45 -4.80
N ARG A 14 -28.13 -17.62 -3.50
CA ARG A 14 -26.88 -17.08 -2.93
C ARG A 14 -25.72 -17.57 -3.78
N LEU A 15 -24.99 -16.65 -4.40
CA LEU A 15 -23.69 -16.94 -5.02
C LEU A 15 -22.74 -17.36 -3.90
N ARG A 16 -22.57 -18.66 -3.73
CA ARG A 16 -21.59 -19.24 -2.81
C ARG A 16 -20.24 -19.13 -3.54
N GLY A 17 -19.44 -18.14 -3.18
CA GLY A 17 -18.07 -18.01 -3.66
C GLY A 17 -17.25 -19.26 -3.34
N PRO A 18 -16.17 -19.54 -4.08
CA PRO A 18 -15.33 -20.70 -3.81
C PRO A 18 -14.78 -20.63 -2.38
N SER A 19 -14.91 -21.73 -1.65
CA SER A 19 -14.39 -21.86 -0.29
C SER A 19 -12.87 -22.06 -0.33
N SER A 20 -12.13 -20.99 -0.59
CA SER A 20 -10.69 -20.96 -0.36
C SER A 20 -10.43 -20.91 1.14
N ALA A 21 -9.73 -21.91 1.68
CA ALA A 21 -9.09 -21.74 2.99
C ALA A 21 -8.16 -20.51 2.91
N PRO A 22 -8.14 -19.63 3.94
CA PRO A 22 -7.20 -18.52 3.96
C PRO A 22 -5.77 -19.06 3.91
N PRO A 23 -4.80 -18.34 3.31
CA PRO A 23 -3.40 -18.67 3.47
C PRO A 23 -3.05 -18.70 4.97
N PRO A 24 -2.04 -19.49 5.40
CA PRO A 24 -1.69 -19.63 6.80
C PRO A 24 -1.42 -18.26 7.42
N ALA A 25 -2.31 -17.84 8.32
CA ALA A 25 -2.19 -16.57 8.99
C ALA A 25 -0.99 -16.61 9.92
N THR A 26 0.04 -15.81 9.63
CA THR A 26 1.11 -15.53 10.58
C THR A 26 0.51 -14.87 11.81
N THR A 27 0.56 -15.56 12.95
CA THR A 27 -0.05 -15.12 14.20
C THR A 27 0.56 -13.81 14.70
N GLY A 28 -0.21 -12.73 14.61
CA GLY A 28 -0.17 -11.58 15.51
C GLY A 28 1.12 -10.75 15.62
N SER A 29 2.12 -10.93 14.75
CA SER A 29 3.31 -10.08 14.76
C SER A 29 3.01 -8.73 14.09
N PRO A 30 3.30 -7.57 14.72
CA PRO A 30 3.29 -6.30 14.02
C PRO A 30 4.38 -6.30 12.93
N TRP A 31 4.15 -5.57 11.84
CA TRP A 31 5.12 -5.43 10.76
C TRP A 31 6.48 -4.99 11.32
N ARG A 32 7.53 -5.73 10.94
CA ARG A 32 8.89 -5.54 11.46
C ARG A 32 9.62 -4.42 10.70
N THR A 33 9.01 -3.25 10.68
CA THR A 33 9.66 -2.01 10.24
C THR A 33 10.44 -1.45 11.41
N ALA A 34 11.74 -1.25 11.20
CA ALA A 34 12.70 -1.24 12.29
C ALA A 34 12.71 0.10 13.04
N GLY A 35 12.40 0.06 14.34
CA GLY A 35 12.47 1.16 15.30
C GLY A 35 12.63 0.63 16.73
N PRO A 36 13.21 1.42 17.66
CA PRO A 36 13.70 0.92 18.96
C PRO A 36 12.62 0.44 19.94
N THR A 37 11.34 0.66 19.65
CA THR A 37 10.20 0.17 20.45
C THR A 37 9.60 -1.12 19.90
N ALA A 38 9.95 -1.53 18.68
CA ALA A 38 9.61 -2.85 18.14
C ALA A 38 10.77 -3.79 18.46
N GLY A 39 10.62 -4.56 19.55
CA GLY A 39 11.68 -5.44 20.05
C GLY A 39 12.30 -6.29 18.94
N THR A 40 13.64 -6.33 18.93
CA THR A 40 14.49 -7.03 17.94
C THR A 40 14.37 -8.56 18.08
N CYS A 41 13.17 -9.10 17.91
CA CYS A 41 12.92 -10.54 17.89
C CYS A 41 13.29 -11.10 16.52
N CYS A 42 14.56 -11.48 16.43
CA CYS A 42 15.12 -12.61 15.70
C CYS A 42 14.16 -13.28 14.69
N GLY A 43 14.30 -12.96 13.41
CA GLY A 43 13.60 -13.66 12.34
C GLY A 43 14.00 -13.16 10.95
N THR A 44 14.33 -14.08 10.06
CA THR A 44 14.58 -13.83 8.62
C THR A 44 13.27 -13.83 7.83
N THR A 45 12.18 -13.36 8.42
CA THR A 45 10.83 -13.49 7.87
C THR A 45 10.65 -12.62 6.63
N ASP A 46 10.28 -13.25 5.52
CA ASP A 46 10.01 -12.55 4.26
C ASP A 46 8.56 -12.04 4.22
N ASP A 47 8.32 -10.92 4.90
CA ASP A 47 7.02 -10.24 4.89
C ASP A 47 6.57 -9.83 3.48
N VAL A 48 7.51 -9.59 2.54
CA VAL A 48 7.20 -9.17 1.16
C VAL A 48 6.82 -10.39 0.31
N GLY A 49 7.52 -11.51 0.48
CA GLY A 49 7.12 -12.82 -0.06
C GLY A 49 5.74 -13.25 0.43
N PHE A 50 5.45 -13.09 1.73
CA PHE A 50 4.11 -13.33 2.27
C PHE A 50 3.04 -12.45 1.61
N LEU A 51 3.27 -11.13 1.49
CA LEU A 51 2.34 -10.22 0.81
C LEU A 51 2.14 -10.59 -0.66
N LYS A 52 3.19 -11.05 -1.35
CA LYS A 52 3.14 -11.54 -2.74
C LYS A 52 2.26 -12.78 -2.86
N ASP A 53 2.45 -13.78 -2.00
CA ASP A 53 1.70 -15.03 -2.04
C ASP A 53 0.24 -14.84 -1.62
N LEU A 54 -0.01 -14.00 -0.61
CA LEU A 54 -1.34 -13.56 -0.19
C LEU A 54 -2.08 -12.85 -1.34
N THR A 55 -1.42 -11.87 -1.98
CA THR A 55 -1.98 -11.15 -3.13
C THR A 55 -2.30 -12.11 -4.28
N ALA A 56 -1.37 -12.98 -4.63
CA ALA A 56 -1.55 -13.95 -5.70
C ALA A 56 -2.68 -14.97 -5.39
N HIS A 57 -2.83 -15.38 -4.12
CA HIS A 57 -3.97 -16.17 -3.67
C HIS A 57 -5.29 -15.41 -3.86
N LEU A 58 -5.39 -14.19 -3.32
CA LEU A 58 -6.62 -13.39 -3.37
C LEU A 58 -7.04 -13.07 -4.80
N VAL A 59 -6.09 -12.69 -5.67
CA VAL A 59 -6.33 -12.45 -7.10
C VAL A 59 -6.92 -13.69 -7.78
N ARG A 60 -6.34 -14.89 -7.56
CA ARG A 60 -6.85 -16.14 -8.14
C ARG A 60 -8.23 -16.52 -7.60
N THR A 61 -8.43 -16.42 -6.28
CA THR A 61 -9.68 -16.79 -5.60
C THR A 61 -10.85 -15.92 -6.03
N TRP A 62 -10.64 -14.60 -6.08
CA TRP A 62 -11.71 -13.62 -6.29
C TRP A 62 -11.78 -13.07 -7.72
N ARG A 63 -10.87 -13.50 -8.61
CA ARG A 63 -10.73 -13.00 -10.00
C ARG A 63 -10.56 -11.48 -10.06
N ALA A 64 -9.80 -10.92 -9.12
CA ALA A 64 -9.45 -9.50 -9.13
C ALA A 64 -8.52 -9.18 -10.31
N ASP A 65 -8.54 -7.93 -10.78
CA ASP A 65 -7.62 -7.43 -11.79
C ASP A 65 -6.20 -7.32 -11.17
N PRO A 66 -5.19 -8.08 -11.65
CA PRO A 66 -3.85 -8.08 -11.08
C PRO A 66 -3.12 -6.74 -11.27
N ASP A 67 -3.50 -5.93 -12.25
CA ASP A 67 -2.91 -4.61 -12.47
C ASP A 67 -3.63 -3.50 -11.64
N ARG A 68 -4.62 -3.87 -10.80
CA ARG A 68 -5.36 -2.96 -9.90
C ARG A 68 -5.34 -3.40 -8.43
N VAL A 69 -4.23 -3.98 -7.97
CA VAL A 69 -4.03 -4.29 -6.55
C VAL A 69 -3.37 -3.10 -5.84
N TYR A 70 -3.90 -2.75 -4.67
CA TYR A 70 -3.43 -1.63 -3.85
C TYR A 70 -3.11 -2.10 -2.43
N LEU A 71 -2.00 -1.61 -1.85
CA LEU A 71 -1.64 -1.87 -0.46
C LEU A 71 -1.84 -0.62 0.39
N ILE A 72 -2.59 -0.72 1.48
CA ILE A 72 -2.84 0.39 2.40
C ILE A 72 -2.50 -0.04 3.81
N GLY A 73 -1.78 0.81 4.56
CA GLY A 73 -1.36 0.51 5.92
C GLY A 73 -1.22 1.73 6.83
N ILE A 74 -1.40 1.49 8.13
CA ILE A 74 -1.28 2.47 9.21
C ILE A 74 -0.06 2.16 10.10
N SER A 75 0.64 3.18 10.61
CA SER A 75 1.81 3.01 11.47
C SER A 75 2.86 2.10 10.82
N ASN A 76 3.35 1.05 11.50
CA ASN A 76 4.26 0.07 10.91
C ASN A 76 3.72 -0.57 9.61
N GLY A 77 2.40 -0.63 9.41
CA GLY A 77 1.81 -1.06 8.13
C GLY A 77 1.99 -0.04 7.00
N GLY A 78 2.08 1.25 7.34
CA GLY A 78 2.44 2.33 6.42
C GLY A 78 3.90 2.21 5.99
N ASP A 79 4.81 2.02 6.95
CA ASP A 79 6.22 1.72 6.67
C ASP A 79 6.36 0.43 5.82
N MET A 80 5.58 -0.60 6.13
CA MET A 80 5.58 -1.86 5.37
C MET A 80 5.08 -1.63 3.93
N SER A 81 4.14 -0.71 3.73
CA SER A 81 3.67 -0.34 2.39
C SER A 81 4.80 0.30 1.57
N PHE A 82 5.63 1.16 2.17
CA PHE A 82 6.85 1.66 1.54
C PHE A 82 7.89 0.55 1.27
N ARG A 83 8.09 -0.38 2.21
CA ARG A 83 8.98 -1.55 2.00
C ARG A 83 8.49 -2.41 0.83
N ALA A 84 7.21 -2.76 0.80
CA ALA A 84 6.62 -3.56 -0.26
C ALA A 84 6.68 -2.86 -1.64
N ALA A 85 6.59 -1.53 -1.67
CA ALA A 85 6.80 -0.74 -2.88
C ALA A 85 8.25 -0.80 -3.40
N VAL A 86 9.25 -0.86 -2.52
CA VAL A 86 10.68 -0.96 -2.90
C VAL A 86 11.08 -2.39 -3.27
N GLU A 87 10.72 -3.36 -2.42
CA GLU A 87 11.16 -4.76 -2.52
C GLU A 87 10.24 -5.61 -3.43
N GLY A 88 8.95 -5.28 -3.52
CA GLY A 88 7.93 -5.99 -4.30
C GLY A 88 7.69 -5.38 -5.69
N GLU A 89 8.67 -5.48 -6.59
CA GLU A 89 8.57 -4.89 -7.95
C GLU A 89 7.28 -5.31 -8.68
N ARG A 90 6.47 -4.32 -9.09
CA ARG A 90 5.14 -4.48 -9.73
C ARG A 90 4.07 -5.20 -8.90
N LEU A 91 4.26 -5.45 -7.61
CA LEU A 91 3.27 -6.17 -6.79
C LEU A 91 2.00 -5.34 -6.52
N PHE A 92 2.12 -4.01 -6.45
CA PHE A 92 1.02 -3.09 -6.20
C PHE A 92 1.04 -1.92 -7.18
N ALA A 93 -0.13 -1.52 -7.67
CA ALA A 93 -0.29 -0.39 -8.59
C ALA A 93 -0.11 0.98 -7.89
N ALA A 94 -0.55 1.07 -6.62
CA ALA A 94 -0.26 2.18 -5.73
C ALA A 94 -0.27 1.73 -4.27
N ILE A 95 0.33 2.55 -3.40
CA ILE A 95 0.28 2.39 -1.94
C ILE A 95 -0.39 3.59 -1.25
N GLY A 96 -1.08 3.30 -0.15
CA GLY A 96 -1.67 4.29 0.77
C GLY A 96 -1.08 4.17 2.17
N VAL A 97 -0.64 5.28 2.74
CA VAL A 97 0.08 5.29 4.03
C VAL A 97 -0.60 6.24 5.00
N VAL A 98 -0.88 5.79 6.22
CA VAL A 98 -1.49 6.60 7.30
C VAL A 98 -0.57 6.58 8.52
N SER A 99 -0.11 7.74 9.00
CA SER A 99 0.79 7.86 10.17
C SER A 99 1.93 6.83 10.16
N GLY A 100 2.60 6.69 9.01
CA GLY A 100 3.75 5.82 8.76
C GLY A 100 4.65 6.45 7.70
N GLY A 101 5.86 5.93 7.50
CA GLY A 101 6.87 6.60 6.70
C GLY A 101 7.90 5.70 6.04
N TYR A 102 8.56 6.26 5.02
CA TYR A 102 9.79 5.71 4.46
C TYR A 102 10.93 6.01 5.45
N SER A 103 11.05 5.18 6.49
CA SER A 103 11.95 5.41 7.63
C SER A 103 12.57 4.11 8.18
N GLY A 104 13.52 4.27 9.10
CA GLY A 104 14.22 3.18 9.78
C GLY A 104 15.44 2.64 9.01
N PRO A 105 16.26 1.77 9.64
CA PRO A 105 17.53 1.29 9.08
C PRO A 105 17.53 0.82 7.62
N ARG A 106 16.44 0.22 7.12
CA ARG A 106 16.35 -0.21 5.71
C ARG A 106 16.45 0.94 4.71
N THR A 107 16.06 2.16 5.09
CA THR A 107 16.14 3.34 4.22
C THR A 107 17.50 4.06 4.29
N ALA A 108 18.48 3.56 5.04
CA ALA A 108 19.80 4.16 5.09
C ALA A 108 20.52 4.20 3.72
N PRO A 109 20.53 3.13 2.89
CA PRO A 109 21.16 3.19 1.57
C PRO A 109 20.39 4.10 0.60
N GLU A 110 21.09 5.00 -0.08
CA GLU A 110 20.49 5.85 -1.15
C GLU A 110 19.88 5.03 -2.29
N THR A 111 20.35 3.80 -2.49
CA THR A 111 19.86 2.85 -3.50
C THR A 111 18.57 2.11 -3.10
N TYR A 112 18.04 2.31 -1.89
CA TYR A 112 16.81 1.65 -1.42
C TYR A 112 15.54 2.31 -2.00
N VAL A 113 15.46 2.38 -3.33
CA VAL A 113 14.36 3.00 -4.08
C VAL A 113 13.61 1.95 -4.91
N PRO A 114 12.32 2.14 -5.18
CA PRO A 114 11.58 1.24 -6.07
C PRO A 114 12.19 1.25 -7.48
N ARG A 115 12.34 0.07 -8.08
CA ARG A 115 12.91 -0.11 -9.43
C ARG A 115 12.01 0.40 -10.56
N ARG A 116 10.73 0.65 -10.26
CA ARG A 116 9.74 1.25 -11.17
C ARG A 116 8.90 2.27 -10.40
N PRO A 117 8.36 3.31 -11.06
CA PRO A 117 7.42 4.22 -10.43
C PRO A 117 6.23 3.49 -9.82
N VAL A 118 5.88 3.86 -8.59
CA VAL A 118 4.72 3.36 -7.85
C VAL A 118 4.04 4.57 -7.21
N SER A 119 2.72 4.66 -7.38
CA SER A 119 1.95 5.82 -6.89
C SER A 119 1.81 5.74 -5.38
N VAL A 120 1.97 6.87 -4.70
CA VAL A 120 1.95 6.95 -3.23
C VAL A 120 0.98 8.06 -2.81
N ILE A 121 0.10 7.76 -1.85
CA ILE A 121 -0.64 8.76 -1.08
C ILE A 121 -0.35 8.59 0.42
N THR A 122 -0.08 9.70 1.11
CA THR A 122 0.31 9.72 2.53
C THR A 122 -0.57 10.65 3.33
N PHE A 123 -1.08 10.17 4.46
CA PHE A 123 -1.85 10.94 5.43
C PHE A 123 -1.05 10.99 6.74
N ILE A 124 -0.61 12.18 7.13
CA ILE A 124 0.15 12.41 8.37
C ILE A 124 -0.67 13.34 9.26
N GLY A 125 -0.99 12.88 10.48
CA GLY A 125 -1.68 13.72 11.45
C GLY A 125 -0.76 14.83 11.96
N GLY A 126 -1.17 16.09 11.83
CA GLY A 126 -0.35 17.24 12.25
C GLY A 126 -0.14 17.38 13.76
N GLN A 127 -0.69 16.47 14.57
CA GLN A 127 -0.48 16.34 16.02
C GLN A 127 0.03 14.94 16.40
N ASP A 128 0.43 14.13 15.41
CA ASP A 128 1.11 12.87 15.64
C ASP A 128 2.54 13.14 16.12
N ARG A 129 2.94 12.54 17.25
CA ARG A 129 4.29 12.71 17.82
C ARG A 129 5.42 12.23 16.90
N TYR A 130 5.10 11.48 15.84
CA TYR A 130 6.05 11.03 14.83
C TYR A 130 5.89 11.76 13.48
N ALA A 131 5.06 12.81 13.40
CA ALA A 131 4.77 13.53 12.16
C ALA A 131 6.03 14.01 11.42
N ASP A 132 7.05 14.48 12.13
CA ASP A 132 8.31 14.93 11.53
C ASP A 132 9.09 13.78 10.88
N VAL A 133 9.13 12.60 11.53
CA VAL A 133 9.78 11.39 11.00
C VAL A 133 9.10 10.94 9.72
N PHE A 134 7.77 10.91 9.70
CA PHE A 134 7.00 10.54 8.51
C PHE A 134 7.16 11.58 7.39
N THR A 135 7.18 12.87 7.74
CA THR A 135 7.36 13.97 6.78
C THR A 135 8.75 13.93 6.14
N GLU A 136 9.81 13.69 6.91
CA GLU A 136 11.17 13.56 6.34
C GLU A 136 11.34 12.26 5.54
N GLY A 137 10.66 11.17 5.93
CA GLY A 137 10.60 9.96 5.10
C GLY A 137 10.00 10.25 3.71
N VAL A 138 8.90 11.00 3.66
CA VAL A 138 8.27 11.43 2.39
C VAL A 138 9.17 12.37 1.58
N ARG A 139 9.86 13.33 2.22
CA ARG A 139 10.85 14.20 1.56
C ARG A 139 12.04 13.41 1.00
N THR A 140 12.52 12.42 1.74
CA THR A 140 13.61 11.53 1.31
C THR A 140 13.19 10.68 0.12
N TRP A 141 11.99 10.09 0.15
CA TRP A 141 11.40 9.39 -0.99
C TRP A 141 11.32 10.29 -2.23
N GLN A 142 10.77 11.50 -2.09
CA GLN A 142 10.67 12.48 -3.16
C GLN A 142 12.04 12.88 -3.72
N ARG A 143 13.02 13.16 -2.85
CA ARG A 143 14.40 13.55 -3.20
C ARG A 143 15.08 12.45 -4.03
N ARG A 144 15.05 11.20 -3.54
CA ARG A 144 15.72 10.06 -4.20
C ARG A 144 15.08 9.71 -5.55
N LEU A 145 13.75 9.81 -5.65
CA LEU A 145 13.01 9.58 -6.90
C LEU A 145 12.93 10.81 -7.83
N ARG A 146 13.61 11.92 -7.47
CA ARG A 146 13.62 13.18 -8.24
C ARG A 146 12.21 13.71 -8.51
N CYS A 147 11.32 13.56 -7.53
CA CYS A 147 9.99 14.15 -7.54
C CYS A 147 10.08 15.67 -7.31
N THR A 148 9.42 16.44 -8.18
CA THR A 148 9.25 17.90 -8.04
C THR A 148 7.80 18.24 -7.68
N PRO A 149 7.53 19.34 -6.94
CA PRO A 149 6.18 19.86 -6.76
C PRO A 149 5.45 20.02 -8.10
N ALA A 150 4.19 19.61 -8.15
CA ALA A 150 3.37 19.79 -9.34
C ALA A 150 2.99 21.27 -9.49
N THR A 151 3.26 21.85 -10.66
CA THR A 151 2.85 23.21 -11.01
C THR A 151 1.32 23.28 -11.15
N GLY A 152 0.66 23.94 -10.22
CA GLY A 152 -0.78 24.20 -10.23
C GLY A 152 -1.26 24.73 -8.88
N ALA A 153 -2.39 25.42 -8.85
CA ALA A 153 -3.04 25.76 -7.58
C ALA A 153 -3.44 24.48 -6.83
N PRO A 154 -3.45 24.49 -5.48
CA PRO A 154 -4.06 23.40 -4.71
C PRO A 154 -5.50 23.15 -5.18
N PRO A 155 -6.02 21.90 -5.11
CA PRO A 155 -7.42 21.64 -5.40
C PRO A 155 -8.30 22.56 -4.53
N ALA A 156 -9.37 23.12 -5.11
CA ALA A 156 -10.24 24.04 -4.39
C ALA A 156 -10.76 23.37 -3.09
N GLY A 157 -10.50 24.01 -1.95
CA GLY A 157 -10.82 23.47 -0.62
C GLY A 157 -9.73 22.60 0.05
N ALA A 158 -8.60 22.31 -0.60
CA ALA A 158 -7.56 21.42 -0.10
C ALA A 158 -6.15 22.04 0.05
N PRO A 159 -5.97 23.18 0.76
CA PRO A 159 -4.69 23.89 0.86
C PRO A 159 -3.58 23.13 1.59
N ARG A 160 -3.90 22.00 2.25
CA ARG A 160 -2.91 21.12 2.94
C ARG A 160 -2.51 19.89 2.11
N VAL A 161 -2.97 19.75 0.87
CA VAL A 161 -2.61 18.63 -0.02
C VAL A 161 -1.45 19.03 -0.92
N THR A 162 -0.27 18.47 -0.65
CA THR A 162 0.91 18.62 -1.51
C THR A 162 0.92 17.56 -2.59
N ARG A 163 1.04 17.97 -3.86
CA ARG A 163 1.21 17.07 -5.01
C ARG A 163 2.62 17.19 -5.58
N THR A 164 3.29 16.06 -5.80
CA THR A 164 4.58 15.98 -6.51
C THR A 164 4.46 15.05 -7.72
N GLY A 165 5.37 15.19 -8.68
CA GLY A 165 5.46 14.35 -9.88
C GLY A 165 6.87 14.40 -10.50
N PRO A 166 7.11 13.72 -11.62
CA PRO A 166 8.43 13.67 -12.25
C PRO A 166 8.81 15.00 -12.89
N VAL A 167 10.12 15.29 -12.93
CA VAL A 167 10.69 16.43 -13.68
C VAL A 167 10.20 16.39 -15.14
N ARG A 168 9.66 17.51 -15.64
CA ARG A 168 9.24 17.63 -17.05
C ARG A 168 10.45 17.45 -17.98
N GLY A 169 10.28 16.68 -19.05
CA GLY A 169 11.32 16.46 -20.07
C GLY A 169 12.25 15.27 -19.81
N ALA A 170 12.35 14.78 -18.56
CA ALA A 170 12.94 13.47 -18.31
C ALA A 170 11.95 12.37 -18.74
N ALA A 171 12.47 11.26 -19.28
CA ALA A 171 11.70 10.02 -19.34
C ALA A 171 11.22 9.68 -17.92
N ALA A 172 9.93 9.41 -17.74
CA ALA A 172 9.27 9.41 -16.44
C ALA A 172 9.54 8.13 -15.62
N SER A 173 10.81 7.88 -15.31
CA SER A 173 11.31 6.65 -14.68
C SER A 173 11.40 6.70 -13.15
N GLY A 174 11.35 7.88 -12.53
CA GLY A 174 11.51 8.04 -11.07
C GLY A 174 10.21 8.27 -10.29
N CYS A 175 9.37 9.22 -10.71
CA CYS A 175 8.24 9.68 -9.91
C CYS A 175 6.90 9.53 -10.66
N CYS A 176 5.84 9.15 -9.95
CA CYS A 176 4.53 8.92 -10.57
C CYS A 176 3.87 10.21 -11.06
N ARG A 177 3.20 10.11 -12.22
CA ARG A 177 2.23 11.10 -12.68
C ARG A 177 0.97 10.90 -11.83
N GLY A 178 0.65 11.89 -11.00
CA GLY A 178 -0.43 11.78 -10.01
C GLY A 178 -1.81 11.58 -10.62
N CYS A 179 -2.71 10.99 -9.83
CA CYS A 179 -4.09 10.74 -10.22
C CYS A 179 -4.79 12.03 -10.69
N SER A 180 -5.31 12.00 -11.91
CA SER A 180 -6.51 12.76 -12.26
C SER A 180 -7.70 12.12 -11.55
N ALA A 181 -8.58 12.95 -10.99
CA ALA A 181 -9.93 12.54 -10.62
C ALA A 181 -10.81 12.49 -11.89
#